data_AF-A0A937X4A2-F1
#
_entry.id   AF-A0A937X4A2-F1
#
_cell.length_a   1.000
_cell.length_b   1.000
_cell.length_c   1.000
_cell.angle_alpha   90.00
_cell.angle_beta   90.00
_cell.angle_gamma   90.00
#
_symmetry.space_group_name_H-M   'P 1'
#
loop_
_entity.id
_entity.type
_entity.pdbx_description
1 polymer ?
#
loop_
_entity_poly.entity_id
_entity_poly.type
_entity_poly.pdbx_seq_one_letter_code
_entity_poly.pdbx_strand_id
1 'polypeptide(L)'
;GQPEELHHDALDAATGERVSHLSENLAKLATIPVSAPPELTAIDDLHSRALALVDRRTTDRGKGLELTLDARRKDAEVRLREHYKALRTEVQAREVADLSARLAKVLDQIQSSSPQELSRLKEEGASLAKRLDQARKGRSVAVTSLAKVESDALESERERHEVIITTELVGLCVVSYDQVSYEVVLSPRRASPSAAVPEDRLVVEITITPVTGDIEAPPCAACGDPARDPVVTDTGRFACRTCAKPCVGCGRTALSGEVDPSACQACNRPVCHTCGQSCRRCGQTICHSHTAACGNCAEPLCGDCALSCSACETPVCGGCVREIHHRQYCSDHVTPCERCQNDVPADLAQRCHLTGATYCLACALACVECGLITRRDLLKFAPNGRGLVCPDHLVPCGTCTKGILPRESAHCAGCGKHHCPEEAPTCQECSLPACRTCSPEEEHRCKVCSNLEPIGTEDTRLDAAKAILGDTPVQTWLHAGSNGYAVVEWQGRLGAWGRITLTPAGEELSSCRYGAIAALFQEVRGLIRR
;
A
#
# COMPACT_ATOMS: atom_id res chain seq x y z
N GLY A 1 29.99 -2.52 69.00
CA GLY A 1 29.40 -3.73 68.41
C GLY A 1 27.94 -3.44 68.17
N GLN A 2 27.50 -3.52 66.91
CA GLN A 2 26.07 -3.64 66.65
C GLN A 2 25.59 -5.02 67.14
N PRO A 3 24.31 -5.14 67.53
CA PRO A 3 23.75 -6.41 67.99
C PRO A 3 23.83 -7.47 66.88
N GLU A 4 24.18 -8.69 67.26
CA GLU A 4 24.02 -9.87 66.41
C GLU A 4 22.52 -10.08 66.13
N GLU A 5 22.09 -9.93 64.88
CA GLU A 5 20.74 -10.31 64.47
C GLU A 5 20.73 -11.82 64.16
N LEU A 6 20.13 -12.59 65.07
CA LEU A 6 19.86 -14.02 64.85
C LEU A 6 18.54 -14.18 64.10
N HIS A 7 18.60 -14.80 62.92
CA HIS A 7 17.44 -15.18 62.12
C HIS A 7 17.33 -16.70 62.00
N HIS A 8 16.19 -17.26 62.41
CA HIS A 8 15.86 -18.67 62.19
C HIS A 8 14.89 -18.79 60.99
N ASP A 9 15.27 -19.58 59.98
CA ASP A 9 14.47 -19.87 58.80
C ASP A 9 14.26 -21.38 58.67
N ALA A 10 13.00 -21.84 58.60
CA ALA A 10 12.66 -23.22 58.25
C ALA A 10 12.40 -23.31 56.74
N LEU A 11 13.14 -24.17 56.05
CA LEU A 11 13.14 -24.29 54.59
C LEU A 11 12.88 -25.72 54.15
N ASP A 12 12.13 -25.88 53.07
CA ASP A 12 12.01 -27.14 52.35
C ASP A 12 13.31 -27.38 51.54
N ALA A 13 13.92 -28.55 51.69
CA ALA A 13 15.23 -28.85 51.09
C ALA A 13 15.17 -29.06 49.56
N ALA A 14 14.00 -29.37 48.99
CA ALA A 14 13.84 -29.62 47.56
C ALA A 14 13.53 -28.33 46.80
N THR A 15 12.65 -27.49 47.34
CA THR A 15 12.13 -26.27 46.69
C THR A 15 12.79 -25.00 47.22
N GLY A 16 13.31 -25.03 48.45
CA GLY A 16 13.81 -23.87 49.17
C GLY A 16 12.70 -22.97 49.72
N GLU A 17 11.41 -23.28 49.57
CA GLU A 17 10.36 -22.36 50.05
C GLU A 17 10.32 -22.28 51.59
N ARG A 18 9.84 -21.13 52.10
CA ARG A 18 9.73 -20.89 53.55
C ARG A 18 8.56 -21.69 54.09
N VAL A 19 8.89 -22.62 54.99
CA VAL A 19 7.95 -23.56 55.58
C VAL A 19 7.24 -22.90 56.78
N SER A 20 6.40 -21.90 56.51
CA SER A 20 5.60 -21.25 57.57
C SER A 20 4.35 -22.04 57.95
N HIS A 21 3.86 -22.91 57.05
CA HIS A 21 2.60 -23.64 57.21
C HIS A 21 2.74 -25.15 57.48
N LEU A 22 3.94 -25.76 57.40
CA LEU A 22 4.04 -27.21 57.67
C LEU A 22 3.83 -27.56 59.15
N SER A 23 4.05 -26.67 60.13
CA SER A 23 3.74 -27.03 61.53
C SER A 23 2.24 -27.32 61.73
N GLU A 24 1.37 -26.55 61.08
CA GLU A 24 -0.09 -26.76 61.11
C GLU A 24 -0.55 -27.97 60.28
N ASN A 25 0.16 -28.33 59.21
CA ASN A 25 -0.17 -29.49 58.36
C ASN A 25 0.44 -30.80 58.88
N LEU A 26 1.66 -30.78 59.44
CA LEU A 26 2.30 -31.92 60.09
C LEU A 26 1.52 -32.37 61.33
N ALA A 27 0.95 -31.43 62.10
CA ALA A 27 0.08 -31.75 63.23
C ALA A 27 -1.18 -32.54 62.81
N LYS A 28 -1.66 -32.38 61.56
CA LYS A 28 -2.79 -33.15 61.02
C LYS A 28 -2.40 -34.53 60.50
N LEU A 29 -1.12 -34.75 60.18
CA LEU A 29 -0.60 -35.97 59.55
C LEU A 29 -0.01 -36.99 60.54
N ALA A 30 0.08 -36.65 61.83
CA ALA A 30 0.72 -37.45 62.88
C ALA A 30 0.04 -38.80 63.23
N THR A 31 -0.86 -39.34 62.39
CA THR A 31 -1.58 -40.60 62.65
C THR A 31 -1.39 -41.69 61.61
N ILE A 32 -0.52 -41.51 60.61
CA ILE A 32 -0.31 -42.51 59.56
C ILE A 32 0.92 -43.37 59.89
N PRO A 33 0.80 -44.71 59.99
CA PRO A 33 1.93 -45.59 60.24
C PRO A 33 2.90 -45.57 59.05
N VAL A 34 4.15 -45.25 59.32
CA VAL A 34 5.23 -45.18 58.34
C VAL A 34 5.69 -46.60 58.01
N SER A 35 5.62 -46.98 56.73
CA SER A 35 6.34 -48.14 56.20
C SER A 35 7.82 -47.81 56.07
N ALA A 36 8.67 -48.74 56.51
CA ALA A 36 10.13 -48.86 56.39
C ALA A 36 10.97 -47.55 56.25
N PRO A 37 11.96 -47.32 57.13
CA PRO A 37 12.81 -46.14 57.04
C PRO A 37 13.55 -46.08 55.69
N PRO A 38 13.74 -44.88 55.11
CA PRO A 38 14.52 -44.71 53.88
C PRO A 38 15.96 -45.21 54.08
N GLU A 39 16.58 -45.68 53.00
CA GLU A 39 18.00 -46.07 53.02
C GLU A 39 18.88 -44.89 53.45
N LEU A 40 19.84 -45.15 54.35
CA LEU A 40 20.73 -44.14 54.96
C LEU A 40 21.46 -43.25 53.94
N THR A 41 21.76 -43.77 52.75
CA THR A 41 22.42 -43.04 51.66
C THR A 41 21.59 -41.87 51.14
N ALA A 42 20.26 -41.98 51.16
CA ALA A 42 19.37 -40.89 50.75
C ALA A 42 19.40 -39.70 51.72
N ILE A 43 19.73 -39.94 52.99
CA ILE A 43 19.77 -38.88 54.02
C ILE A 43 21.01 -38.00 53.85
N ASP A 44 22.17 -38.60 53.57
CA ASP A 44 23.42 -37.84 53.35
C ASP A 44 23.35 -36.96 52.10
N ASP A 45 22.71 -37.46 51.03
CA ASP A 45 22.46 -36.70 49.81
C ASP A 45 21.50 -35.52 50.07
N LEU A 46 20.42 -35.76 50.83
CA LEU A 46 19.47 -34.70 51.22
C LEU A 46 20.14 -33.65 52.11
N HIS A 47 20.97 -34.07 53.07
CA HIS A 47 21.75 -33.18 53.92
C HIS A 47 22.68 -32.29 53.10
N SER A 48 23.43 -32.90 52.17
CA SER A 48 24.36 -32.18 51.28
C SER A 48 23.63 -31.17 50.39
N ARG A 49 22.45 -31.54 49.87
CA ARG A 49 21.60 -30.62 49.09
C ARG A 49 21.05 -29.47 49.94
N ALA A 50 20.62 -29.76 51.17
CA ALA A 50 20.13 -28.73 52.10
C ALA A 50 21.23 -27.72 52.44
N LEU A 51 22.44 -28.19 52.74
CA LEU A 51 23.61 -27.32 52.96
C LEU A 51 23.90 -26.46 51.73
N ALA A 52 23.91 -27.04 50.53
CA ALA A 52 24.15 -26.28 49.29
C ALA A 52 23.06 -25.23 49.03
N LEU A 53 21.80 -25.49 49.37
CA LEU A 53 20.70 -24.55 49.20
C LEU A 53 20.80 -23.39 50.19
N VAL A 54 21.08 -23.72 51.46
CA VAL A 54 21.32 -22.76 52.52
C VAL A 54 22.51 -21.86 52.14
N ASP A 55 23.62 -22.45 51.71
CA ASP A 55 24.83 -21.74 51.28
C ASP A 55 24.58 -20.79 50.10
N ARG A 56 23.83 -21.22 49.07
CA ARG A 56 23.43 -20.34 47.96
C ARG A 56 22.61 -19.14 48.44
N ARG A 57 21.65 -19.36 49.34
CA ARG A 57 20.81 -18.27 49.85
C ARG A 57 21.55 -17.33 50.77
N THR A 58 22.42 -17.84 51.63
CA THR A 58 23.27 -16.98 52.47
C THR A 58 24.26 -16.22 51.61
N THR A 59 24.77 -16.82 50.54
CA THR A 59 25.59 -16.13 49.54
C THR A 59 24.81 -15.03 48.83
N ASP A 60 23.57 -15.28 48.39
CA ASP A 60 22.77 -14.28 47.68
C ASP A 60 22.31 -13.14 48.59
N ARG A 61 21.89 -13.43 49.83
CA ARG A 61 21.64 -12.41 50.86
C ARG A 61 22.92 -11.66 51.22
N GLY A 62 24.04 -12.39 51.32
CA GLY A 62 25.35 -11.84 51.60
C GLY A 62 25.79 -10.83 50.56
N LYS A 63 25.66 -11.16 49.26
CA LYS A 63 25.89 -10.22 48.16
C LYS A 63 25.03 -8.96 48.29
N GLY A 64 23.77 -9.08 48.72
CA GLY A 64 22.90 -7.92 48.96
C GLY A 64 23.41 -7.00 50.07
N LEU A 65 23.86 -7.58 51.19
CA LEU A 65 24.48 -6.86 52.30
C LEU A 65 25.83 -6.25 51.92
N GLU A 66 26.69 -7.02 51.26
CA GLU A 66 27.97 -6.56 50.71
C GLU A 66 27.78 -5.35 49.80
N LEU A 67 26.84 -5.40 48.84
CA LEU A 67 26.55 -4.26 47.96
C LEU A 67 26.12 -3.01 48.75
N THR A 68 25.31 -3.19 49.80
CA THR A 68 24.82 -2.10 50.63
C THR A 68 25.94 -1.48 51.47
N LEU A 69 26.79 -2.30 52.08
CA LEU A 69 27.93 -1.81 52.86
C LEU A 69 29.04 -1.24 51.97
N ASP A 70 29.27 -1.80 50.78
CA ASP A 70 30.19 -1.24 49.80
C ASP A 70 29.77 0.15 49.36
N ALA A 71 28.47 0.39 49.17
CA ALA A 71 27.94 1.71 48.87
C ALA A 71 28.21 2.70 50.02
N ARG A 72 27.95 2.29 51.28
CA ARG A 72 28.22 3.11 52.47
C ARG A 72 29.72 3.38 52.66
N ARG A 73 30.57 2.37 52.43
CA ARG A 73 32.03 2.47 52.46
C ARG A 73 32.53 3.48 51.44
N LYS A 74 32.11 3.36 50.17
CA LYS A 74 32.51 4.31 49.11
C LYS A 74 32.10 5.74 49.44
N ASP A 75 30.88 5.93 49.95
CA ASP A 75 30.38 7.23 50.38
C ASP A 75 31.20 7.81 51.57
N ALA A 76 31.58 6.98 52.55
CA ALA A 76 32.49 7.37 53.62
C ALA A 76 33.90 7.71 53.11
N GLU A 77 34.47 6.93 52.18
CA GLU A 77 35.77 7.20 51.57
C GLU A 77 35.78 8.55 50.83
N VAL A 78 34.70 8.87 50.09
CA VAL A 78 34.54 10.16 49.40
C VAL A 78 34.56 11.30 50.41
N ARG A 79 33.74 11.22 51.47
CA ARG A 79 33.70 12.25 52.52
C ARG A 79 35.06 12.47 53.18
N LEU A 80 35.79 11.38 53.50
CA LEU A 80 37.11 11.48 54.09
C LEU A 80 38.11 12.16 53.15
N ARG A 81 38.14 11.77 51.87
CA ARG A 81 39.02 12.40 50.88
C ARG A 81 38.72 13.89 50.70
N GLU A 82 37.44 14.27 50.65
CA GLU A 82 37.05 15.68 50.59
C GLU A 82 37.48 16.46 51.82
N HIS A 83 37.31 15.89 53.01
CA HIS A 83 37.76 16.48 54.27
C HIS A 83 39.28 16.71 54.28
N TYR A 84 40.09 15.70 53.94
CA TYR A 84 41.55 15.84 53.90
C TYR A 84 42.04 16.72 52.74
N LYS A 85 41.31 16.79 51.63
CA LYS A 85 41.58 17.76 50.56
C LYS A 85 41.36 19.20 51.06
N ALA A 86 40.26 19.46 51.76
CA ALA A 86 39.98 20.77 52.36
C ALA A 86 41.08 21.16 53.38
N LEU A 87 41.47 20.25 54.27
CA LEU A 87 42.57 20.48 55.22
C LEU A 87 43.89 20.80 54.51
N ARG A 88 44.25 20.08 53.44
CA ARG A 88 45.45 20.38 52.65
C ARG A 88 45.39 21.78 52.03
N THR A 89 44.23 22.18 51.47
CA THR A 89 44.08 23.52 50.91
C THR A 89 44.19 24.62 51.97
N GLU A 90 43.65 24.38 53.16
CA GLU A 90 43.73 25.33 54.27
C GLU A 90 45.18 25.52 54.76
N VAL A 91 45.89 24.40 54.96
CA VAL A 91 47.33 24.39 55.30
C VAL A 91 48.16 25.05 54.20
N GLN A 92 47.75 24.92 52.94
CA GLN A 92 48.45 25.56 51.81
C GLN A 92 48.21 27.06 51.71
N ALA A 93 47.03 27.54 52.07
CA ALA A 93 46.59 28.90 51.82
C ALA A 93 47.01 29.89 52.92
N ARG A 94 46.84 29.57 54.21
CA ARG A 94 46.82 30.61 55.25
C ARG A 94 48.19 31.27 55.52
N GLU A 95 49.21 30.48 55.83
CA GLU A 95 50.49 31.05 56.28
C GLU A 95 51.38 31.54 55.13
N VAL A 96 51.41 30.79 54.02
CA VAL A 96 52.22 31.15 52.86
C VAL A 96 51.64 32.36 52.12
N ALA A 97 50.31 32.47 52.00
CA ALA A 97 49.69 33.62 51.34
C ALA A 97 49.94 34.90 52.14
N ASP A 98 49.73 34.89 53.47
CA ASP A 98 49.98 36.06 54.32
C ASP A 98 51.44 36.52 54.25
N LEU A 99 52.40 35.59 54.43
CA LEU A 99 53.82 35.92 54.36
C LEU A 99 54.23 36.41 52.97
N SER A 100 53.68 35.84 51.89
CA SER A 100 53.95 36.29 50.52
C SER A 100 53.38 37.67 50.23
N ALA A 101 52.17 37.98 50.71
CA ALA A 101 51.54 39.28 50.55
C ALA A 101 52.29 40.36 51.33
N ARG A 102 52.72 40.07 52.56
CA ARG A 102 53.56 40.96 53.36
C ARG A 102 54.92 41.22 52.70
N LEU A 103 55.56 40.18 52.17
CA LEU A 103 56.83 40.33 51.45
C LEU A 103 56.65 41.19 50.19
N ALA A 104 55.59 40.97 49.42
CA ALA A 104 55.28 41.78 48.24
C ALA A 104 55.09 43.26 48.59
N LYS A 105 54.38 43.56 49.69
CA LYS A 105 54.20 44.93 50.19
C LYS A 105 55.53 45.59 50.57
N VAL A 106 56.43 44.86 51.23
CA VAL A 106 57.77 45.37 51.58
C VAL A 106 58.61 45.62 50.32
N LEU A 107 58.54 44.75 49.32
CA LEU A 107 59.24 44.93 48.04
C LEU A 107 58.75 46.17 47.28
N ASP A 108 57.45 46.44 47.29
CA ASP A 108 56.85 47.65 46.71
C ASP A 108 57.33 48.91 47.44
N GLN A 109 57.32 48.89 48.78
CA GLN A 109 57.85 49.99 49.59
C GLN A 109 59.32 50.29 49.27
N ILE A 110 60.16 49.26 49.12
CA ILE A 110 61.58 49.41 48.75
C ILE A 110 61.76 50.21 47.44
N GLN A 111 60.86 50.07 46.46
CA GLN A 111 60.96 50.79 45.19
C GLN A 111 60.67 52.29 45.32
N SER A 112 59.87 52.66 46.33
CA SER A 112 59.40 54.04 46.55
C SER A 112 60.14 54.80 47.66
N SER A 113 60.95 54.11 48.46
CA SER A 113 61.54 54.66 49.68
C SER A 113 62.88 55.38 49.49
N SER A 114 63.16 56.29 50.42
CA SER A 114 64.40 57.08 50.45
C SER A 114 65.63 56.23 50.84
N PRO A 115 66.88 56.67 50.53
CA PRO A 115 68.08 55.88 50.82
C PRO A 115 68.28 55.48 52.29
N GLN A 116 67.77 56.27 53.25
CA GLN A 116 67.85 55.97 54.68
C GLN A 116 66.87 54.86 55.11
N GLU A 117 65.73 54.72 54.44
CA GLU A 117 64.71 53.70 54.77
C GLU A 117 65.00 52.35 54.10
N LEU A 118 65.79 52.36 53.01
CA LEU A 118 66.12 51.17 52.23
C LEU A 118 66.84 50.08 53.04
N SER A 119 67.71 50.44 53.98
CA SER A 119 68.43 49.44 54.80
C SER A 119 67.47 48.65 55.68
N ARG A 120 66.57 49.36 56.38
CA ARG A 120 65.56 48.75 57.27
C ARG A 120 64.59 47.86 56.50
N LEU A 121 64.08 48.31 55.35
CA LEU A 121 63.15 47.52 54.53
C LEU A 121 63.83 46.29 53.91
N LYS A 122 65.12 46.38 53.55
CA LYS A 122 65.89 45.21 53.07
C LYS A 122 66.07 44.15 54.15
N GLU A 123 66.35 44.54 55.39
CA GLU A 123 66.45 43.61 56.52
C GLU A 123 65.10 42.95 56.83
N GLU A 124 64.01 43.73 56.84
CA GLU A 124 62.66 43.20 57.01
C GLU A 124 62.28 42.24 55.88
N GLY A 125 62.58 42.59 54.63
CA GLY A 125 62.37 41.74 53.46
C GLY A 125 63.15 40.42 53.54
N ALA A 126 64.41 40.46 53.96
CA ALA A 126 65.23 39.26 54.14
C ALA A 126 64.69 38.34 55.25
N SER A 127 64.24 38.93 56.36
CA SER A 127 63.60 38.20 57.47
C SER A 127 62.28 37.53 57.03
N LEU A 128 61.42 38.25 56.31
CA LEU A 128 60.19 37.72 55.75
C LEU A 128 60.45 36.61 54.71
N ALA A 129 61.46 36.76 53.86
CA ALA A 129 61.86 35.74 52.90
C ALA A 129 62.33 34.45 53.59
N LYS A 130 63.13 34.56 54.67
CA LYS A 130 63.56 33.40 55.47
C LYS A 130 62.38 32.70 56.14
N ARG A 131 61.44 33.46 56.71
CA ARG A 131 60.20 32.92 57.29
C ARG A 131 59.32 32.24 56.24
N LEU A 132 59.21 32.82 55.05
CA LEU A 132 58.47 32.23 53.93
C LEU A 132 59.08 30.89 53.48
N ASP A 133 60.41 30.79 53.43
CA ASP A 133 61.10 29.52 53.13
C ASP A 133 60.86 28.47 54.22
N GLN A 134 60.96 28.86 55.49
CA GLN A 134 60.65 27.98 56.63
C GLN A 134 59.19 27.51 56.60
N ALA A 135 58.23 28.40 56.36
CA ALA A 135 56.82 28.06 56.23
C ALA A 135 56.57 27.11 55.03
N ARG A 136 57.25 27.32 53.90
CA ARG A 136 57.17 26.41 52.74
C ARG A 136 57.70 25.00 53.06
N LYS A 137 58.79 24.90 53.84
CA LYS A 137 59.34 23.62 54.31
C LYS A 137 58.44 22.94 55.35
N GLY A 138 57.92 23.70 56.32
CA GLY A 138 56.93 23.17 57.28
C GLY A 138 55.68 22.66 56.59
N ARG A 139 55.21 23.39 55.56
CA ARG A 139 54.06 23.00 54.74
C ARG A 139 54.28 21.70 53.99
N SER A 140 55.44 21.46 53.38
CA SER A 140 55.67 20.20 52.64
C SER A 140 55.63 18.99 53.57
N VAL A 141 56.18 19.12 54.78
CA VAL A 141 56.11 18.08 55.82
C VAL A 141 54.68 17.85 56.27
N ALA A 142 53.91 18.91 56.56
CA ALA A 142 52.51 18.82 57.00
C ALA A 142 51.59 18.19 55.93
N VAL A 143 51.79 18.53 54.64
CA VAL A 143 51.02 17.92 53.55
C VAL A 143 51.34 16.41 53.43
N THR A 144 52.59 16.02 53.67
CA THR A 144 53.01 14.62 53.62
C THR A 144 52.46 13.83 54.81
N SER A 145 52.46 14.40 56.01
CA SER A 145 51.85 13.75 57.19
C SER A 145 50.33 13.61 57.06
N LEU A 146 49.64 14.63 56.53
CA LEU A 146 48.20 14.54 56.25
C LEU A 146 47.86 13.46 55.24
N ALA A 147 48.69 13.24 54.21
CA ALA A 147 48.48 12.15 53.25
C ALA A 147 48.60 10.77 53.91
N LYS A 148 49.51 10.61 54.89
CA LYS A 148 49.60 9.36 55.67
C LYS A 148 48.35 9.16 56.53
N VAL A 149 47.92 10.18 57.27
CA VAL A 149 46.71 10.10 58.12
C VAL A 149 45.45 9.84 57.28
N GLU A 150 45.35 10.43 56.09
CA GLU A 150 44.28 10.14 55.12
C GLU A 150 44.27 8.65 54.74
N SER A 151 45.43 8.06 54.44
CA SER A 151 45.56 6.64 54.11
C SER A 151 45.12 5.74 55.26
N ASP A 152 45.63 6.00 56.47
CA ASP A 152 45.31 5.20 57.67
C ASP A 152 43.81 5.27 58.01
N ALA A 153 43.18 6.44 57.83
CA ALA A 153 41.75 6.62 58.03
C ALA A 153 40.91 5.86 57.00
N LEU A 154 41.32 5.84 55.73
CA LEU A 154 40.65 5.08 54.68
C LEU A 154 40.75 3.57 54.92
N GLU A 155 41.90 3.08 55.39
CA GLU A 155 42.09 1.66 55.73
C GLU A 155 41.18 1.24 56.89
N SER A 156 41.13 2.03 57.96
CA SER A 156 40.21 1.78 59.09
C SER A 156 38.73 1.79 58.70
N GLU A 157 38.32 2.62 57.73
CA GLU A 157 36.94 2.58 57.21
C GLU A 157 36.66 1.33 56.38
N ARG A 158 37.66 0.77 55.68
CA ARG A 158 37.50 -0.47 54.91
C ARG A 158 37.27 -1.66 55.82
N GLU A 159 38.09 -1.79 56.86
CA GLU A 159 37.97 -2.86 57.86
C GLU A 159 36.62 -2.81 58.59
N ARG A 160 36.13 -1.61 58.92
CA ARG A 160 34.83 -1.43 59.60
C ARG A 160 33.61 -1.86 58.78
N HIS A 161 33.75 -1.99 57.46
CA HIS A 161 32.67 -2.36 56.56
C HIS A 161 32.85 -3.76 55.95
N GLU A 162 33.76 -4.58 56.49
CA GLU A 162 33.91 -5.99 56.10
C GLU A 162 32.76 -6.83 56.68
N VAL A 163 32.12 -7.65 55.83
CA VAL A 163 31.04 -8.56 56.24
C VAL A 163 31.61 -9.96 56.37
N ILE A 164 31.38 -10.59 57.52
CA ILE A 164 31.68 -12.00 57.74
C ILE A 164 30.34 -12.71 57.99
N ILE A 165 29.99 -13.67 57.13
CA ILE A 165 28.76 -14.46 57.23
C ILE A 165 29.15 -15.90 57.57
N THR A 166 28.67 -16.40 58.71
CA THR A 166 28.81 -17.80 59.11
C THR A 166 27.45 -18.48 59.04
N THR A 167 27.41 -19.68 58.46
CA THR A 167 26.17 -20.42 58.25
C THR A 167 26.30 -21.82 58.83
N GLU A 168 25.40 -22.19 59.74
CA GLU A 168 25.39 -23.51 60.39
C GLU A 168 24.01 -24.16 60.29
N LEU A 169 23.95 -25.46 60.00
CA LEU A 169 22.70 -26.22 59.94
C LEU A 169 22.35 -26.78 61.32
N VAL A 170 21.23 -26.32 61.88
CA VAL A 170 20.80 -26.68 63.24
C VAL A 170 20.05 -28.03 63.30
N GLY A 171 19.41 -28.46 62.21
CA GLY A 171 18.72 -29.76 62.15
C GLY A 171 18.12 -30.08 60.78
N LEU A 172 17.86 -31.36 60.52
CA LEU A 172 17.22 -31.88 59.31
C LEU A 172 16.04 -32.79 59.70
N CYS A 173 14.87 -32.58 59.09
CA CYS A 173 13.72 -33.47 59.21
C CYS A 173 13.35 -33.97 57.81
N VAL A 174 13.23 -35.29 57.67
CA VAL A 174 12.83 -35.93 56.40
C VAL A 174 11.40 -36.46 56.57
N VAL A 175 10.51 -36.06 55.66
CA VAL A 175 9.12 -36.52 55.61
C VAL A 175 8.95 -37.29 54.30
N SER A 176 8.56 -38.56 54.38
CA SER A 176 8.21 -39.38 53.21
C SER A 176 6.71 -39.62 53.14
N TYR A 177 6.18 -39.69 51.92
CA TYR A 177 4.79 -40.02 51.64
C TYR A 177 4.68 -40.75 50.29
N ASP A 178 3.64 -41.56 50.14
CA ASP A 178 3.39 -42.31 48.91
C ASP A 178 2.75 -41.42 47.84
N GLN A 179 3.14 -41.65 46.58
CA GLN A 179 2.44 -41.10 45.41
C GLN A 179 1.47 -42.14 44.85
N VAL A 180 0.30 -41.71 44.39
CA VAL A 180 -0.72 -42.60 43.82
C VAL A 180 -0.98 -42.22 42.37
N SER A 181 -0.73 -43.15 41.45
CA SER A 181 -1.08 -43.01 40.03
C SER A 181 -2.51 -43.48 39.76
N TYR A 182 -3.26 -42.73 38.96
CA TYR A 182 -4.59 -43.09 38.48
C TYR A 182 -4.62 -43.08 36.96
N GLU A 183 -5.24 -44.11 36.37
CA GLU A 183 -5.63 -44.09 34.96
C GLU A 183 -6.97 -43.36 34.81
N VAL A 184 -6.93 -42.18 34.19
CA VAL A 184 -8.11 -41.37 33.88
C VAL A 184 -8.47 -41.56 32.43
N VAL A 185 -9.69 -42.07 32.19
CA VAL A 185 -10.25 -42.23 30.85
C VAL A 185 -11.06 -40.99 30.49
N LEU A 186 -10.55 -40.18 29.58
CA LEU A 186 -11.27 -39.04 29.05
C LEU A 186 -12.18 -39.46 27.89
N SER A 187 -13.48 -39.23 28.07
CA SER A 187 -14.46 -39.36 27.00
C SER A 187 -14.78 -37.98 26.45
N PRO A 188 -14.67 -37.74 25.12
CA PRO A 188 -15.03 -36.45 24.54
C PRO A 188 -16.49 -36.13 24.87
N ARG A 189 -16.74 -34.93 25.40
CA ARG A 189 -18.08 -34.46 25.75
C ARG A 189 -18.85 -34.17 24.46
N ARG A 190 -19.46 -35.23 23.88
CA ARG A 190 -20.34 -35.27 22.70
C ARG A 190 -20.40 -33.98 21.86
N ALA A 191 -19.68 -33.95 20.75
CA ALA A 191 -20.06 -33.14 19.61
C ALA A 191 -21.15 -33.90 18.82
N SER A 192 -22.40 -33.44 18.95
CA SER A 192 -23.60 -33.88 18.21
C SER A 192 -24.04 -35.36 18.36
N PRO A 193 -25.33 -35.64 18.64
CA PRO A 193 -25.85 -37.00 18.89
C PRO A 193 -25.88 -37.95 17.68
N SER A 194 -25.39 -37.56 16.49
CA SER A 194 -25.45 -38.38 15.27
C SER A 194 -24.11 -38.90 14.75
N ALA A 195 -22.98 -38.56 15.39
CA ALA A 195 -21.68 -39.12 15.02
C ALA A 195 -21.45 -40.41 15.81
N ALA A 196 -21.22 -41.53 15.11
CA ALA A 196 -20.78 -42.77 15.73
C ALA A 196 -19.59 -42.47 16.66
N VAL A 197 -19.71 -42.86 17.94
CA VAL A 197 -18.68 -42.62 18.95
C VAL A 197 -17.41 -43.32 18.46
N PRO A 198 -16.32 -42.60 18.14
CA PRO A 198 -15.06 -43.28 17.87
C PRO A 198 -14.66 -44.04 19.13
N GLU A 199 -14.25 -45.31 18.98
CA GLU A 199 -13.81 -46.18 20.09
C GLU A 199 -12.53 -45.67 20.78
N ASP A 200 -11.95 -44.58 20.30
CA ASP A 200 -10.74 -43.95 20.81
C ASP A 200 -11.00 -43.24 22.14
N ARG A 201 -11.06 -44.02 23.22
CA ARG A 201 -10.98 -43.53 24.59
C ARG A 201 -9.54 -43.11 24.87
N LEU A 202 -9.35 -41.85 25.28
CA LEU A 202 -8.04 -41.36 25.67
C LEU A 202 -7.78 -41.74 27.14
N VAL A 203 -6.82 -42.64 27.36
CA VAL A 203 -6.37 -43.05 28.70
C VAL A 203 -5.13 -42.23 29.06
N VAL A 204 -5.14 -41.67 30.27
CA VAL A 204 -4.12 -40.75 30.77
C VAL A 204 -3.73 -41.17 32.16
N GLU A 205 -2.44 -41.30 32.42
CA GLU A 205 -1.95 -41.49 33.78
C GLU A 205 -1.78 -40.12 34.45
N ILE A 206 -2.38 -39.96 35.63
CA ILE A 206 -2.14 -38.80 36.51
C ILE A 206 -1.55 -39.28 37.83
N THR A 207 -0.54 -38.58 38.33
CA THR A 207 0.05 -38.87 39.64
C THR A 207 -0.43 -37.83 40.64
N ILE A 208 -1.00 -38.28 41.75
CA ILE A 208 -1.47 -37.40 42.82
C ILE A 208 -0.55 -37.60 44.03
N THR A 209 -0.09 -36.49 44.59
CA THR A 209 0.62 -36.45 45.87
C THR A 209 -0.38 -36.07 46.98
N PRO A 210 -0.90 -37.02 47.78
CA PRO A 210 -2.01 -36.76 48.68
C PRO A 210 -1.71 -35.73 49.78
N VAL A 211 -0.43 -35.65 50.19
CA VAL A 211 0.01 -34.77 51.28
C VAL A 211 0.02 -33.30 50.87
N THR A 212 0.42 -33.00 49.63
CA THR A 212 0.44 -31.64 49.10
C THR A 212 -0.84 -31.29 48.36
N GLY A 213 -1.59 -32.30 47.90
CA GLY A 213 -2.71 -32.13 46.99
C GLY A 213 -2.28 -31.86 45.55
N ASP A 214 -0.98 -31.95 45.24
CA ASP A 214 -0.47 -31.70 43.90
C ASP A 214 -0.88 -32.83 42.96
N ILE A 215 -1.30 -32.43 41.76
CA ILE A 215 -1.62 -33.34 40.66
C ILE A 215 -0.58 -33.08 39.57
N GLU A 216 0.26 -34.07 39.30
CA GLU A 216 1.19 -34.02 38.18
C GLU A 216 0.40 -34.27 36.89
N ALA A 217 0.28 -33.22 36.08
CA ALA A 217 -0.34 -33.32 34.77
C ALA A 217 0.51 -34.20 33.84
N PRO A 218 -0.13 -34.95 32.92
CA PRO A 218 0.61 -35.72 31.92
C PRO A 218 1.57 -34.81 31.12
N PRO A 219 2.70 -35.34 30.64
CA PRO A 219 3.63 -34.55 29.85
C PRO A 219 2.97 -34.07 28.56
N CYS A 220 3.25 -32.82 28.20
CA CYS A 220 2.81 -32.22 26.95
C CYS A 220 3.47 -32.94 25.77
N ALA A 221 2.66 -33.45 24.85
CA ALA A 221 3.15 -34.16 23.67
C ALA A 221 4.02 -33.30 22.73
N ALA A 222 4.01 -31.97 22.90
CA ALA A 222 4.84 -31.06 22.13
C ALA A 222 6.14 -30.63 22.84
N CYS A 223 6.09 -30.23 24.11
CA CYS A 223 7.26 -29.71 24.84
C CYS A 223 7.89 -30.71 25.82
N GLY A 224 7.21 -31.81 26.14
CA GLY A 224 7.67 -32.81 27.11
C GLY A 224 7.44 -32.44 28.58
N ASP A 225 7.28 -31.15 28.90
CA ASP A 225 7.02 -30.68 30.27
C ASP A 225 5.61 -31.08 30.75
N PRO A 226 5.37 -31.17 32.08
CA PRO A 226 4.03 -31.34 32.64
C PRO A 226 3.05 -30.31 32.07
N ALA A 227 1.93 -30.78 31.51
CA ALA A 227 1.04 -29.92 30.75
C ALA A 227 0.38 -28.84 31.63
N ARG A 228 0.71 -27.57 31.38
CA ARG A 228 0.06 -26.42 32.01
C ARG A 228 -1.19 -26.04 31.21
N ASP A 229 -2.33 -25.93 31.88
CA ASP A 229 -3.66 -25.79 31.26
C ASP A 229 -3.87 -26.84 30.15
N PRO A 230 -3.91 -28.14 30.50
CA PRO A 230 -3.92 -29.22 29.53
C PRO A 230 -5.14 -29.14 28.61
N VAL A 231 -4.89 -29.25 27.31
CA VAL A 231 -5.90 -29.39 26.27
C VAL A 231 -5.66 -30.67 25.48
N VAL A 232 -6.74 -31.31 25.05
CA VAL A 232 -6.71 -32.48 24.17
C VAL A 232 -6.84 -32.00 22.72
N THR A 233 -5.87 -32.32 21.88
CA THR A 233 -5.91 -32.01 20.44
C THR A 233 -6.89 -32.90 19.69
N ASP A 234 -7.22 -32.56 18.45
CA ASP A 234 -8.08 -33.42 17.62
C ASP A 234 -7.42 -34.75 17.25
N THR A 235 -6.10 -34.87 17.46
CA THR A 235 -5.35 -36.14 17.33
C THR A 235 -5.38 -36.98 18.60
N GLY A 236 -6.12 -36.55 19.63
CA GLY A 236 -6.22 -37.27 20.91
C GLY A 236 -4.97 -37.17 21.78
N ARG A 237 -4.13 -36.15 21.59
CA ARG A 237 -2.89 -35.96 22.37
C ARG A 237 -3.06 -34.83 23.39
N PHE A 238 -2.39 -34.96 24.53
CA PHE A 238 -2.34 -33.93 25.56
C PHE A 238 -1.27 -32.90 25.26
N ALA A 239 -1.60 -31.62 25.42
CA ALA A 239 -0.60 -30.56 25.39
C ALA A 239 -0.97 -29.35 26.21
N CYS A 240 0.02 -28.53 26.51
CA CYS A 240 -0.19 -27.19 27.05
C CYS A 240 -1.04 -26.37 26.07
N ARG A 241 -1.89 -25.49 26.60
CA ARG A 241 -2.67 -24.53 25.79
C ARG A 241 -1.80 -23.64 24.88
N THR A 242 -0.55 -23.40 25.26
CA THR A 242 0.43 -22.65 24.47
C THR A 242 1.00 -23.45 23.30
N CYS A 243 1.12 -24.77 23.46
CA CYS A 243 1.66 -25.68 22.45
C CYS A 243 0.60 -26.11 21.43
N ALA A 244 -0.64 -26.20 21.88
CA ALA A 244 -1.79 -26.58 21.08
C ALA A 244 -2.44 -25.34 20.45
N LYS A 245 -2.36 -25.20 19.12
CA LYS A 245 -2.87 -24.02 18.44
C LYS A 245 -4.06 -24.35 17.54
N PRO A 246 -5.19 -23.61 17.65
CA PRO A 246 -6.35 -23.82 16.81
C PRO A 246 -6.13 -23.27 15.40
N CYS A 247 -6.46 -24.06 14.39
CA CYS A 247 -6.48 -23.65 12.99
C CYS A 247 -7.58 -22.59 12.79
N VAL A 248 -7.22 -21.44 12.21
CA VAL A 248 -8.19 -20.37 11.93
C VAL A 248 -9.27 -20.76 10.92
N GLY A 249 -9.00 -21.77 10.07
CA GLY A 249 -9.95 -22.23 9.05
C GLY A 249 -11.01 -23.21 9.57
N CYS A 250 -10.57 -24.31 10.19
CA CYS A 250 -11.48 -25.38 10.64
C CYS A 250 -11.69 -25.44 12.16
N GLY A 251 -11.00 -24.61 12.94
CA GLY A 251 -11.05 -24.62 14.40
C GLY A 251 -10.30 -25.79 15.06
N ARG A 252 -9.81 -26.76 14.27
CA ARG A 252 -9.08 -27.92 14.79
C ARG A 252 -7.78 -27.52 15.46
N THR A 253 -7.51 -28.08 16.63
CA THR A 253 -6.33 -27.81 17.45
C THR A 253 -5.24 -28.82 17.12
N ALA A 254 -4.09 -28.33 16.64
CA ALA A 254 -2.93 -29.14 16.32
C ALA A 254 -1.74 -28.80 17.25
N LEU A 255 -0.87 -29.78 17.47
CA LEU A 255 0.38 -29.58 18.20
C LEU A 255 1.39 -28.82 17.35
N SER A 256 2.12 -27.91 17.98
CA SER A 256 3.28 -27.28 17.37
C SER A 256 4.36 -28.36 17.08
N GLY A 257 4.52 -28.76 15.81
CA GLY A 257 5.54 -29.70 15.35
C GLY A 257 5.04 -30.96 14.62
N GLU A 258 3.78 -31.39 14.80
CA GLU A 258 3.26 -32.60 14.11
C GLU A 258 2.74 -32.32 12.70
N VAL A 259 2.11 -31.17 12.56
CA VAL A 259 1.74 -30.58 11.29
C VAL A 259 2.50 -29.28 11.35
N ASP A 260 3.50 -29.03 10.49
CA ASP A 260 4.11 -27.71 10.37
C ASP A 260 2.97 -26.74 10.02
N PRO A 261 2.34 -26.08 11.00
CA PRO A 261 1.14 -25.31 10.74
C PRO A 261 1.71 -24.02 10.21
N SER A 262 1.78 -23.91 8.88
CA SER A 262 2.20 -22.66 8.28
C SER A 262 1.30 -21.55 8.82
N ALA A 263 1.94 -20.52 9.34
CA ALA A 263 1.22 -19.35 9.78
C ALA A 263 0.66 -18.66 8.53
N CYS A 264 -0.61 -18.25 8.57
CA CYS A 264 -1.15 -17.41 7.52
C CYS A 264 -0.35 -16.10 7.51
N GLN A 265 0.27 -15.77 6.37
CA GLN A 265 1.12 -14.57 6.28
C GLN A 265 0.35 -13.27 6.57
N ALA A 266 -0.96 -13.25 6.33
CA ALA A 266 -1.80 -12.05 6.54
C ALA A 266 -2.18 -11.82 8.01
N CYS A 267 -2.44 -12.87 8.81
CA CYS A 267 -2.90 -12.71 10.20
C CYS A 267 -2.00 -13.37 11.25
N ASN A 268 -0.92 -14.02 10.80
CA ASN A 268 0.04 -14.77 11.61
C ASN A 268 -0.59 -15.85 12.51
N ARG A 269 -1.79 -16.33 12.16
CA ARG A 269 -2.48 -17.41 12.87
C ARG A 269 -2.17 -18.75 12.21
N PRO A 270 -2.09 -19.85 12.96
CA PRO A 270 -1.80 -21.17 12.40
C PRO A 270 -2.94 -21.64 11.51
N VAL A 271 -2.56 -22.30 10.41
CA VAL A 271 -3.48 -22.91 9.46
C VAL A 271 -3.02 -24.34 9.21
N CYS A 272 -3.94 -25.30 9.22
CA CYS A 272 -3.62 -26.66 8.81
C CYS A 272 -3.43 -26.74 7.29
N HIS A 273 -2.71 -27.75 6.81
CA HIS A 273 -2.45 -27.98 5.38
C HIS A 273 -3.73 -28.04 4.51
N THR A 274 -4.86 -28.44 5.08
CA THR A 274 -6.16 -28.50 4.37
C THR A 274 -6.83 -27.13 4.24
N CYS A 275 -6.65 -26.25 5.24
CA CYS A 275 -7.27 -24.93 5.27
C CYS A 275 -6.36 -23.82 4.72
N GLY A 276 -5.07 -24.10 4.62
CA GLY A 276 -4.07 -23.21 4.04
C GLY A 276 -3.98 -23.42 2.54
N GLN A 277 -3.91 -22.32 1.79
CA GLN A 277 -3.61 -22.34 0.37
C GLN A 277 -2.32 -21.56 0.14
N SER A 278 -1.49 -22.02 -0.79
CA SER A 278 -0.29 -21.29 -1.20
C SER A 278 -0.67 -20.24 -2.24
N CYS A 279 -0.33 -18.98 -1.99
CA CYS A 279 -0.54 -17.92 -2.96
C CYS A 279 0.26 -18.19 -4.23
N ARG A 280 -0.40 -18.24 -5.39
CA ARG A 280 0.24 -18.57 -6.68
C ARG A 280 1.42 -17.67 -7.04
N ARG A 281 1.41 -16.42 -6.57
CA ARG A 281 2.43 -15.41 -6.91
C ARG A 281 3.66 -15.44 -5.99
N CYS A 282 3.48 -15.43 -4.67
CA CYS A 282 4.57 -15.34 -3.70
C CYS A 282 4.89 -16.67 -2.99
N GLY A 283 4.09 -17.71 -3.19
CA GLY A 283 4.22 -19.03 -2.55
C GLY A 283 3.82 -19.08 -1.07
N GLN A 284 3.54 -17.94 -0.44
CA GLN A 284 3.21 -17.87 0.98
C GLN A 284 1.88 -18.56 1.30
N THR A 285 1.78 -19.17 2.48
CA THR A 285 0.52 -19.78 2.92
C THR A 285 -0.45 -18.73 3.46
N ILE A 286 -1.70 -18.81 3.02
CA ILE A 286 -2.80 -17.96 3.43
C ILE A 286 -3.99 -18.82 3.86
N CYS A 287 -4.71 -18.40 4.90
CA CYS A 287 -5.97 -19.06 5.27
C CYS A 287 -7.07 -18.68 4.28
N HIS A 288 -8.10 -19.53 4.21
CA HIS A 288 -9.23 -19.32 3.31
C HIS A 288 -9.88 -17.94 3.43
N SER A 289 -9.97 -17.38 4.65
CA SER A 289 -10.54 -16.04 4.88
C SER A 289 -9.72 -14.88 4.30
N HIS A 290 -8.42 -15.09 4.04
CA HIS A 290 -7.53 -14.09 3.45
C HIS A 290 -7.11 -14.48 2.02
N THR A 291 -7.81 -15.44 1.44
CA THR A 291 -7.57 -15.89 0.07
C THR A 291 -8.60 -15.28 -0.86
N ALA A 292 -8.11 -14.66 -1.93
CA ALA A 292 -8.92 -14.23 -3.06
C ALA A 292 -8.64 -15.14 -4.25
N ALA A 293 -9.65 -15.51 -5.03
CA ALA A 293 -9.46 -16.22 -6.29
C ALA A 293 -9.25 -15.21 -7.43
N CYS A 294 -8.26 -15.43 -8.29
CA CYS A 294 -8.08 -14.64 -9.50
C CYS A 294 -9.33 -14.76 -10.39
N GLY A 295 -9.95 -13.63 -10.78
CA GLY A 295 -11.14 -13.62 -11.63
C GLY A 295 -10.95 -14.32 -13.00
N ASN A 296 -9.71 -14.41 -13.48
CA ASN A 296 -9.41 -14.96 -14.81
C ASN A 296 -8.90 -16.41 -14.80
N CYS A 297 -8.08 -16.79 -13.82
CA CYS A 297 -7.51 -18.14 -13.75
C CYS A 297 -7.95 -18.96 -12.53
N ALA A 298 -8.79 -18.40 -11.66
CA ALA A 298 -9.27 -19.00 -10.41
C ALA A 298 -8.17 -19.40 -9.38
N GLU A 299 -6.90 -19.11 -9.66
CA GLU A 299 -5.79 -19.40 -8.76
C GLU A 299 -5.86 -18.55 -7.48
N PRO A 300 -5.46 -19.10 -6.31
CA PRO A 300 -5.52 -18.40 -5.03
C PRO A 300 -4.42 -17.33 -4.92
N LEU A 301 -4.80 -16.17 -4.40
CA LEU A 301 -3.96 -14.99 -4.19
C LEU A 301 -4.10 -14.48 -2.77
N CYS A 302 -2.99 -14.02 -2.18
CA CYS A 302 -3.04 -13.23 -0.95
C CYS A 302 -3.47 -11.79 -1.25
N GLY A 303 -3.96 -11.07 -0.24
CA GLY A 303 -4.39 -9.67 -0.37
C GLY A 303 -3.33 -8.76 -1.01
N ASP A 304 -2.05 -8.94 -0.69
CA ASP A 304 -0.97 -8.12 -1.24
C ASP A 304 -0.64 -8.44 -2.71
N CYS A 305 -0.89 -9.68 -3.14
CA CYS A 305 -0.63 -10.12 -4.51
C CYS A 305 -1.83 -9.96 -5.45
N ALA A 306 -3.03 -9.78 -4.87
CA ALA A 306 -4.27 -9.54 -5.58
C ALA A 306 -4.33 -8.08 -6.04
N LEU A 307 -4.37 -7.89 -7.35
CA LEU A 307 -4.55 -6.59 -7.99
C LEU A 307 -6.03 -6.41 -8.35
N SER A 308 -6.58 -5.21 -8.27
CA SER A 308 -8.00 -4.99 -8.57
C SER A 308 -8.18 -4.52 -10.01
N CYS A 309 -9.03 -5.20 -10.78
CA CYS A 309 -9.38 -4.72 -12.12
C CYS A 309 -10.18 -3.42 -12.05
N SER A 310 -9.76 -2.38 -12.75
CA SER A 310 -10.42 -1.06 -12.76
C SER A 310 -11.80 -1.06 -13.42
N ALA A 311 -12.18 -2.13 -14.14
CA ALA A 311 -13.47 -2.25 -14.81
C ALA A 311 -14.51 -3.04 -14.01
N CYS A 312 -14.12 -4.18 -13.40
CA CYS A 312 -15.03 -5.07 -12.67
C CYS A 312 -14.70 -5.24 -11.19
N GLU A 313 -13.64 -4.61 -10.70
CA GLU A 313 -13.16 -4.66 -9.30
C GLU A 313 -12.77 -6.05 -8.80
N THR A 314 -12.82 -7.08 -9.66
CA THR A 314 -12.43 -8.44 -9.28
C THR A 314 -10.92 -8.54 -9.08
N PRO A 315 -10.46 -9.28 -8.05
CA PRO A 315 -9.04 -9.52 -7.82
C PRO A 315 -8.45 -10.35 -8.97
N VAL A 316 -7.30 -9.93 -9.50
CA VAL A 316 -6.56 -10.59 -10.56
C VAL A 316 -5.09 -10.73 -10.19
N CYS A 317 -4.46 -11.80 -10.67
CA CYS A 317 -3.04 -12.03 -10.43
C CYS A 317 -2.18 -11.15 -11.36
N GLY A 318 -0.92 -10.92 -10.98
CA GLY A 318 0.01 -10.15 -11.80
C GLY A 318 0.28 -10.71 -13.20
N GLY A 319 -0.01 -11.99 -13.45
CA GLY A 319 0.08 -12.60 -14.77
C GLY A 319 -1.15 -12.39 -15.66
N CYS A 320 -2.31 -12.09 -15.07
CA CYS A 320 -3.58 -11.88 -15.78
C CYS A 320 -3.98 -10.39 -15.87
N VAL A 321 -3.17 -9.50 -15.31
CA VAL A 321 -3.39 -8.06 -15.37
C VAL A 321 -2.61 -7.43 -16.52
N ARG A 322 -3.22 -6.43 -17.17
CA ARG A 322 -2.56 -5.51 -18.10
C ARG A 322 -2.60 -4.10 -17.51
N GLU A 323 -1.48 -3.40 -17.53
CA GLU A 323 -1.41 -2.00 -17.12
C GLU A 323 -1.57 -1.09 -18.35
N ILE A 324 -2.62 -0.27 -18.35
CA ILE A 324 -2.95 0.67 -19.43
C ILE A 324 -3.22 2.02 -18.79
N HIS A 325 -2.41 3.03 -19.11
CA HIS A 325 -2.53 4.39 -18.55
C HIS A 325 -2.57 4.42 -17.01
N HIS A 326 -1.69 3.67 -16.35
CA HIS A 326 -1.61 3.55 -14.88
C HIS A 326 -2.84 2.92 -14.21
N ARG A 327 -3.71 2.28 -14.98
CA ARG A 327 -4.83 1.48 -14.47
C ARG A 327 -4.64 0.02 -14.84
N GLN A 328 -5.22 -0.86 -14.03
CA GLN A 328 -5.04 -2.31 -14.11
C GLN A 328 -6.31 -2.96 -14.64
N TYR A 329 -6.21 -3.73 -15.72
CA TYR A 329 -7.36 -4.40 -16.33
C TYR A 329 -7.11 -5.91 -16.43
N CYS A 330 -8.15 -6.72 -16.24
CA CYS A 330 -8.08 -8.14 -16.53
C CYS A 330 -8.12 -8.39 -18.04
N SER A 331 -7.72 -9.57 -18.51
CA SER A 331 -7.69 -9.86 -19.95
C SER A 331 -9.06 -9.77 -20.62
N ASP A 332 -10.15 -9.90 -19.86
CA ASP A 332 -11.51 -9.90 -20.41
C ASP A 332 -12.03 -8.46 -20.64
N HIS A 333 -11.42 -7.47 -19.97
CA HIS A 333 -11.73 -6.06 -20.12
C HIS A 333 -10.72 -5.32 -20.98
N VAL A 334 -9.92 -6.06 -21.74
CA VAL A 334 -8.94 -5.50 -22.68
C VAL A 334 -9.18 -6.10 -24.04
N THR A 335 -9.13 -5.27 -25.07
CA THR A 335 -9.22 -5.73 -26.46
C THR A 335 -8.12 -5.03 -27.27
N PRO A 336 -7.40 -5.74 -28.15
CA PRO A 336 -6.36 -5.10 -28.95
C PRO A 336 -6.98 -4.13 -29.96
N CYS A 337 -6.32 -3.00 -30.17
CA CYS A 337 -6.63 -2.09 -31.27
C CYS A 337 -6.21 -2.72 -32.60
N GLU A 338 -7.16 -2.91 -33.53
CA GLU A 338 -6.90 -3.53 -34.84
C GLU A 338 -5.79 -2.83 -35.64
N ARG A 339 -5.56 -1.53 -35.37
CA ARG A 339 -4.58 -0.71 -36.07
C ARG A 339 -3.19 -0.71 -35.43
N CYS A 340 -3.09 -0.35 -34.16
CA CYS A 340 -1.79 -0.20 -33.49
C CYS A 340 -1.39 -1.41 -32.66
N GLN A 341 -2.27 -2.41 -32.54
CA GLN A 341 -2.09 -3.63 -31.74
C GLN A 341 -1.88 -3.38 -30.23
N ASN A 342 -2.04 -2.13 -29.77
CA ASN A 342 -2.04 -1.81 -28.35
C ASN A 342 -3.35 -2.26 -27.71
N ASP A 343 -3.24 -2.82 -26.51
CA ASP A 343 -4.35 -3.13 -25.63
C ASP A 343 -5.16 -1.87 -25.29
N VAL A 344 -6.49 -1.96 -25.41
CA VAL A 344 -7.43 -0.89 -25.11
C VAL A 344 -8.44 -1.40 -24.08
N PRO A 345 -8.73 -0.63 -23.02
CA PRO A 345 -9.83 -0.93 -22.11
C PRO A 345 -11.16 -1.05 -22.87
N ALA A 346 -11.95 -2.07 -22.59
CA ALA A 346 -13.18 -2.37 -23.33
C ALA A 346 -14.22 -1.23 -23.29
N ASP A 347 -14.22 -0.43 -22.22
CA ASP A 347 -15.04 0.78 -22.03
C ASP A 347 -14.57 1.97 -22.87
N LEU A 348 -13.30 2.01 -23.25
CA LEU A 348 -12.71 3.04 -24.11
C LEU A 348 -12.57 2.61 -25.57
N ALA A 349 -12.74 1.31 -25.86
CA ALA A 349 -12.66 0.76 -27.20
C ALA A 349 -13.83 1.27 -28.06
N GLN A 350 -13.50 1.88 -29.20
CA GLN A 350 -14.49 2.36 -30.16
C GLN A 350 -14.66 1.33 -31.27
N ARG A 351 -15.90 0.99 -31.63
CA ARG A 351 -16.19 0.09 -32.75
C ARG A 351 -16.36 0.89 -34.04
N CYS A 352 -15.66 0.48 -35.09
CA CYS A 352 -15.83 1.07 -36.42
C CYS A 352 -17.18 0.67 -37.00
N HIS A 353 -17.97 1.66 -37.44
CA HIS A 353 -19.28 1.40 -38.04
C HIS A 353 -19.20 0.55 -39.32
N LEU A 354 -18.12 0.71 -40.11
CA LEU A 354 -17.97 0.03 -41.39
C LEU A 354 -17.47 -1.42 -41.25
N THR A 355 -16.60 -1.69 -40.27
CA THR A 355 -15.90 -2.99 -40.17
C THR A 355 -16.25 -3.77 -38.92
N GLY A 356 -16.88 -3.16 -37.92
CA GLY A 356 -17.14 -3.76 -36.60
C GLY A 356 -15.90 -3.89 -35.71
N ALA A 357 -14.70 -3.71 -36.25
CA ALA A 357 -13.43 -3.84 -35.53
C ALA A 357 -13.25 -2.76 -34.44
N THR A 358 -12.46 -3.08 -33.41
CA THR A 358 -12.21 -2.22 -32.24
C THR A 358 -10.94 -1.39 -32.40
N TYR A 359 -11.03 -0.10 -32.06
CA TYR A 359 -9.94 0.86 -32.16
C TYR A 359 -9.78 1.66 -30.87
N CYS A 360 -8.54 2.04 -30.55
CA CYS A 360 -8.27 3.01 -29.50
C CYS A 360 -8.74 4.41 -29.91
N LEU A 361 -8.96 5.29 -28.94
CA LEU A 361 -9.43 6.66 -29.17
C LEU A 361 -8.51 7.48 -30.11
N ALA A 362 -7.20 7.17 -30.13
CA ALA A 362 -6.24 7.83 -31.03
C ALA A 362 -6.30 7.30 -32.48
N CYS A 363 -6.74 6.05 -32.69
CA CYS A 363 -6.84 5.43 -34.01
C CYS A 363 -8.24 5.55 -34.62
N ALA A 364 -9.26 5.76 -33.78
CA ALA A 364 -10.63 6.05 -34.15
C ALA A 364 -10.81 7.54 -34.49
N LEU A 365 -11.57 7.84 -35.53
CA LEU A 365 -12.01 9.20 -35.86
C LEU A 365 -13.49 9.18 -36.25
N ALA A 366 -14.23 10.23 -35.91
CA ALA A 366 -15.62 10.39 -36.32
C ALA A 366 -15.70 10.94 -37.74
N CYS A 367 -16.63 10.42 -38.55
CA CYS A 367 -17.00 11.02 -39.83
C CYS A 367 -17.75 12.33 -39.58
N VAL A 368 -17.39 13.42 -40.25
CA VAL A 368 -18.04 14.73 -40.06
C VAL A 368 -19.51 14.75 -40.51
N GLU A 369 -19.89 13.90 -41.49
CA GLU A 369 -21.27 13.85 -42.00
C GLU A 369 -22.23 13.06 -41.09
N CYS A 370 -21.86 11.84 -40.63
CA CYS A 370 -22.75 11.01 -39.80
C CYS A 370 -22.40 10.97 -38.31
N GLY A 371 -21.26 11.52 -37.89
CA GLY A 371 -20.76 11.44 -36.52
C GLY A 371 -20.29 10.05 -36.08
N LEU A 372 -20.45 9.02 -36.91
CA LEU A 372 -20.08 7.64 -36.56
C LEU A 372 -18.57 7.43 -36.61
N ILE A 373 -18.07 6.61 -35.68
CA ILE A 373 -16.65 6.28 -35.58
C ILE A 373 -16.24 5.34 -36.72
N THR A 374 -15.14 5.69 -37.38
CA THR A 374 -14.54 4.93 -38.47
C THR A 374 -13.03 4.84 -38.29
N ARG A 375 -12.41 3.82 -38.88
CA ARG A 375 -10.95 3.71 -38.99
C ARG A 375 -10.40 4.89 -39.80
N ARG A 376 -9.40 5.60 -39.27
CA ARG A 376 -8.88 6.85 -39.84
C ARG A 376 -8.39 6.79 -41.29
N ASP A 377 -7.89 5.66 -41.77
CA ASP A 377 -7.44 5.48 -43.16
C ASP A 377 -8.56 5.11 -44.15
N LEU A 378 -9.73 4.70 -43.64
CA LEU A 378 -10.94 4.60 -44.47
C LEU A 378 -11.60 5.96 -44.67
N LEU A 379 -11.31 6.92 -43.79
CA LEU A 379 -11.76 8.29 -43.96
C LEU A 379 -10.93 9.01 -45.02
N LYS A 380 -11.60 9.76 -45.88
CA LYS A 380 -10.96 10.65 -46.84
C LYS A 380 -11.26 12.10 -46.47
N PHE A 381 -10.35 13.01 -46.79
CA PHE A 381 -10.64 14.44 -46.66
C PHE A 381 -11.80 14.80 -47.59
N ALA A 382 -12.79 15.50 -47.04
CA ALA A 382 -13.84 16.09 -47.83
C ALA A 382 -13.21 17.03 -48.88
N PRO A 383 -13.71 17.06 -50.13
CA PRO A 383 -13.13 17.89 -51.19
C PRO A 383 -13.03 19.38 -50.84
N ASN A 384 -13.94 19.86 -50.01
CA ASN A 384 -14.02 21.23 -49.49
C ASN A 384 -13.10 21.50 -48.28
N GLY A 385 -12.33 20.52 -47.80
CA GLY A 385 -11.47 20.63 -46.63
C GLY A 385 -12.20 20.64 -45.27
N ARG A 386 -13.51 20.40 -45.21
CA ARG A 386 -14.33 20.47 -43.97
C ARG A 386 -14.14 19.29 -42.99
N GLY A 387 -13.13 18.46 -43.20
CA GLY A 387 -12.80 17.35 -42.32
C GLY A 387 -12.78 16.01 -43.04
N LEU A 388 -12.96 14.94 -42.27
CA LEU A 388 -12.82 13.56 -42.70
C LEU A 388 -14.19 12.89 -42.84
N VAL A 389 -14.42 12.24 -43.98
CA VAL A 389 -15.71 11.66 -44.36
C VAL A 389 -15.53 10.18 -44.68
N CYS A 390 -16.47 9.34 -44.24
CA CYS A 390 -16.44 7.91 -44.54
C CYS A 390 -16.91 7.61 -45.98
N PRO A 391 -16.51 6.45 -46.54
CA PRO A 391 -16.83 6.09 -47.92
C PRO A 391 -18.33 6.09 -48.25
N ASP A 392 -19.20 5.77 -47.28
CA ASP A 392 -20.67 5.73 -47.49
C ASP A 392 -21.27 7.10 -47.84
N HIS A 393 -20.61 8.19 -47.49
CA HIS A 393 -21.05 9.55 -47.83
C HIS A 393 -20.33 10.11 -49.06
N LEU A 394 -19.52 9.30 -49.76
CA LEU A 394 -18.84 9.72 -50.97
C LEU A 394 -19.42 9.01 -52.19
N VAL A 395 -19.92 9.79 -53.15
CA VAL A 395 -20.27 9.29 -54.47
C VAL A 395 -19.11 9.54 -55.44
N PRO A 396 -18.79 8.62 -56.35
CA PRO A 396 -17.70 8.83 -57.30
C PRO A 396 -18.10 9.85 -58.37
N CYS A 397 -17.21 10.81 -58.68
CA CYS A 397 -17.38 11.71 -59.80
C CYS A 397 -17.38 10.92 -61.12
N GLY A 398 -18.40 11.12 -61.96
CA GLY A 398 -18.56 10.43 -63.23
C GLY A 398 -17.44 10.69 -64.26
N THR A 399 -16.63 11.74 -64.06
CA THR A 399 -15.49 12.09 -64.93
C THR A 399 -14.16 11.67 -64.31
N CYS A 400 -13.81 12.21 -63.13
CA CYS A 400 -12.48 12.03 -62.55
C CYS A 400 -12.40 10.94 -61.47
N THR A 401 -13.51 10.26 -61.18
CA THR A 401 -13.65 9.16 -60.18
C THR A 401 -13.35 9.53 -58.72
N LYS A 402 -12.94 10.78 -58.43
CA LYS A 402 -12.75 11.27 -57.07
C LYS A 402 -14.08 11.20 -56.30
N GLY A 403 -14.03 10.79 -55.03
CA GLY A 403 -15.20 10.78 -54.15
C GLY A 403 -15.63 12.19 -53.80
N ILE A 404 -16.89 12.52 -54.00
CA ILE A 404 -17.49 13.82 -53.68
C ILE A 404 -18.70 13.65 -52.77
N LEU A 405 -18.97 14.67 -51.95
CA LEU A 405 -20.17 14.68 -51.13
C LEU A 405 -21.39 14.87 -52.02
N PRO A 406 -22.46 14.06 -51.88
CA PRO A 406 -23.69 14.21 -52.66
C PRO A 406 -24.26 15.64 -52.66
N ARG A 407 -24.19 16.32 -51.50
CA ARG A 407 -24.68 17.70 -51.33
C ARG A 407 -23.84 18.76 -52.05
N GLU A 408 -22.59 18.45 -52.37
CA GLU A 408 -21.66 19.36 -53.05
C GLU A 408 -21.41 18.95 -54.51
N SER A 409 -21.97 17.80 -54.90
CA SER A 409 -21.87 17.30 -56.25
C SER A 409 -22.83 18.01 -57.18
N ALA A 410 -22.37 18.29 -58.39
CA ALA A 410 -23.21 18.75 -59.47
C ALA A 410 -23.84 17.54 -60.15
N HIS A 411 -25.16 17.46 -60.15
CA HIS A 411 -25.88 16.38 -60.81
C HIS A 411 -26.02 16.71 -62.30
N CYS A 412 -25.32 15.98 -63.17
CA CYS A 412 -25.30 16.29 -64.60
C CYS A 412 -26.68 16.07 -65.22
N ALA A 413 -27.29 17.11 -65.77
CA ALA A 413 -28.60 17.02 -66.42
C ALA A 413 -28.61 15.98 -67.57
N GLY A 414 -27.48 15.87 -68.30
CA GLY A 414 -27.35 14.98 -69.46
C GLY A 414 -27.21 13.49 -69.14
N CYS A 415 -26.38 13.13 -68.15
CA CYS A 415 -26.09 11.71 -67.84
C CYS A 415 -26.60 11.23 -66.47
N GLY A 416 -27.09 12.12 -65.61
CA GLY A 416 -27.66 11.78 -64.31
C GLY A 416 -26.63 11.33 -63.28
N LYS A 417 -25.33 11.44 -63.58
CA LYS A 417 -24.25 11.11 -62.64
C LYS A 417 -23.86 12.35 -61.83
N HIS A 418 -23.24 12.10 -60.68
CA HIS A 418 -22.63 13.14 -59.84
C HIS A 418 -21.26 13.51 -60.39
N HIS A 419 -20.96 14.81 -60.46
CA HIS A 419 -19.69 15.34 -60.93
C HIS A 419 -19.14 16.40 -59.97
N CYS A 420 -17.82 16.55 -59.92
CA CYS A 420 -17.20 17.68 -59.24
C CYS A 420 -17.66 18.99 -59.88
N PRO A 421 -17.83 20.09 -59.12
CA PRO A 421 -18.21 21.39 -59.70
C PRO A 421 -17.31 21.86 -60.86
N GLU A 422 -16.01 21.55 -60.78
CA GLU A 422 -15.01 21.86 -61.82
C GLU A 422 -15.20 21.05 -63.13
N GLU A 423 -15.89 19.91 -63.05
CA GLU A 423 -16.12 18.98 -64.15
C GLU A 423 -17.53 19.05 -64.72
N ALA A 424 -18.37 19.93 -64.16
CA ALA A 424 -19.76 20.10 -64.54
C ALA A 424 -20.09 21.58 -64.74
N PRO A 425 -19.55 22.20 -65.83
CA PRO A 425 -19.92 23.57 -66.18
C PRO A 425 -21.44 23.71 -66.30
N THR A 426 -21.95 24.89 -65.92
CA THR A 426 -23.35 25.23 -66.11
C THR A 426 -23.61 25.48 -67.59
N CYS A 427 -24.60 24.81 -68.16
CA CYS A 427 -25.08 25.09 -69.51
C CYS A 427 -25.50 26.56 -69.61
N GLN A 428 -25.02 27.31 -70.61
CA GLN A 428 -25.40 28.73 -70.77
C GLN A 428 -26.90 28.92 -71.01
N GLU A 429 -27.57 27.85 -71.41
CA GLU A 429 -28.89 27.88 -72.00
C GLU A 429 -30.00 27.44 -71.04
N CYS A 430 -29.75 26.48 -70.14
CA CYS A 430 -30.70 26.09 -69.08
C CYS A 430 -30.17 26.34 -67.67
N SER A 431 -28.92 26.81 -67.55
CA SER A 431 -28.19 27.03 -66.29
C SER A 431 -28.00 25.78 -65.43
N LEU A 432 -28.41 24.59 -65.90
CA LEU A 432 -28.14 23.34 -65.21
C LEU A 432 -26.69 22.89 -65.40
N PRO A 433 -26.07 22.28 -64.38
CA PRO A 433 -24.77 21.65 -64.53
C PRO A 433 -24.82 20.47 -65.51
N ALA A 434 -23.84 20.41 -66.40
CA ALA A 434 -23.65 19.31 -67.34
C ALA A 434 -22.17 18.95 -67.41
N CYS A 435 -21.85 17.66 -67.35
CA CYS A 435 -20.46 17.22 -67.45
C CYS A 435 -19.88 17.58 -68.83
N ARG A 436 -18.55 17.73 -68.92
CA ARG A 436 -17.86 18.10 -70.19
C ARG A 436 -18.21 17.18 -71.36
N THR A 437 -18.50 15.90 -71.11
CA THR A 437 -18.96 14.96 -72.15
C THR A 437 -20.39 15.24 -72.63
N CYS A 438 -21.25 15.74 -71.74
CA CYS A 438 -22.63 16.11 -72.05
C CYS A 438 -22.78 17.58 -72.45
N SER A 439 -21.74 18.40 -72.31
CA SER A 439 -21.72 19.81 -72.73
C SER A 439 -20.30 20.12 -73.19
N PRO A 440 -19.91 19.70 -74.41
CA PRO A 440 -18.59 20.01 -74.94
C PRO A 440 -18.38 21.53 -74.95
N GLU A 441 -17.17 21.97 -74.60
CA GLU A 441 -16.84 23.39 -74.36
C GLU A 441 -17.16 24.28 -75.57
N GLU A 442 -17.04 23.73 -76.79
CA GLU A 442 -17.25 24.44 -78.05
C GLU A 442 -18.71 24.84 -78.30
N GLU A 443 -19.67 24.10 -77.73
CA GLU A 443 -21.10 24.34 -78.01
C GLU A 443 -21.78 25.19 -76.93
N HIS A 444 -21.19 25.29 -75.73
CA HIS A 444 -21.79 25.94 -74.54
C HIS A 444 -23.22 25.47 -74.17
N ARG A 445 -23.71 24.40 -74.80
CA ARG A 445 -25.05 23.81 -74.66
C ARG A 445 -24.90 22.39 -74.15
N CYS A 446 -25.78 21.99 -73.23
CA CYS A 446 -25.83 20.60 -72.80
C CYS A 446 -26.60 19.74 -73.82
N LYS A 447 -26.36 18.42 -73.79
CA LYS A 447 -26.97 17.41 -74.66
C LYS A 447 -28.50 17.42 -74.60
N VAL A 448 -29.07 17.92 -73.50
CA VAL A 448 -30.52 18.17 -73.40
C VAL A 448 -30.90 19.32 -74.31
N CYS A 449 -30.33 20.50 -74.11
CA CYS A 449 -30.61 21.68 -74.93
C CYS A 449 -30.25 21.50 -76.42
N SER A 450 -29.23 20.69 -76.74
CA SER A 450 -28.85 20.44 -78.13
C SER A 450 -29.83 19.55 -78.90
N ASN A 451 -30.63 18.72 -78.20
CA ASN A 451 -31.56 17.75 -78.78
C ASN A 451 -33.03 18.12 -78.50
N LEU A 452 -33.35 19.41 -78.55
CA LEU A 452 -34.74 19.88 -78.39
C LEU A 452 -35.59 19.41 -79.58
N GLU A 453 -36.61 18.61 -79.31
CA GLU A 453 -37.58 18.09 -80.27
C GLU A 453 -38.98 18.65 -80.00
N PRO A 454 -39.83 18.84 -81.02
CA PRO A 454 -41.22 19.27 -80.83
C PRO A 454 -41.99 18.36 -79.85
N ILE A 455 -42.70 18.97 -78.89
CA ILE A 455 -43.56 18.24 -77.96
C ILE A 455 -44.87 17.88 -78.66
N GLY A 456 -45.25 16.60 -78.64
CA GLY A 456 -46.60 16.16 -78.99
C GLY A 456 -47.63 16.65 -77.96
N THR A 457 -48.86 16.97 -78.40
CA THR A 457 -49.90 17.64 -77.58
C THR A 457 -50.35 16.90 -76.32
N GLU A 458 -49.95 15.63 -76.14
CA GLU A 458 -50.37 14.75 -75.03
C GLU A 458 -49.30 14.54 -73.94
N ASP A 459 -48.12 15.21 -73.99
CA ASP A 459 -47.12 15.03 -72.94
C ASP A 459 -47.54 15.73 -71.63
N THR A 460 -47.74 14.96 -70.56
CA THR A 460 -48.09 15.47 -69.21
C THR A 460 -47.16 16.56 -68.67
N ARG A 461 -45.89 16.64 -69.14
CA ARG A 461 -44.95 17.71 -68.76
C ARG A 461 -45.34 19.06 -69.34
N LEU A 462 -46.07 19.06 -70.46
CA LEU A 462 -46.64 20.24 -71.06
C LEU A 462 -47.67 20.89 -70.14
N ASP A 463 -48.41 20.10 -69.36
CA ASP A 463 -49.42 20.62 -68.43
C ASP A 463 -48.77 21.32 -67.23
N ALA A 464 -47.66 20.79 -66.72
CA ALA A 464 -46.85 21.46 -65.71
C ALA A 464 -46.25 22.78 -66.24
N ALA A 465 -45.72 22.78 -67.46
CA ALA A 465 -45.18 23.99 -68.09
C ALA A 465 -46.28 25.05 -68.35
N LYS A 466 -47.45 24.63 -68.82
CA LYS A 466 -48.63 25.50 -69.00
C LYS A 466 -49.11 26.06 -67.67
N ALA A 467 -49.14 25.27 -66.60
CA ALA A 467 -49.52 25.74 -65.27
C ALA A 467 -48.58 26.86 -64.77
N ILE A 468 -47.28 26.77 -65.06
CA ILE A 468 -46.29 27.80 -64.70
C ILE A 468 -46.41 29.05 -65.58
N LEU A 469 -46.69 28.89 -66.87
CA LEU A 469 -46.81 29.99 -67.83
C LEU A 469 -48.18 30.68 -67.80
N GLY A 470 -49.20 30.07 -67.21
CA GLY A 470 -50.58 30.55 -67.23
C GLY A 470 -51.12 30.64 -68.66
N ASP A 471 -51.97 31.64 -68.91
CA ASP A 471 -52.62 31.86 -70.22
C ASP A 471 -51.69 32.46 -71.30
N THR A 472 -50.36 32.33 -71.14
CA THR A 472 -49.41 32.87 -72.12
C THR A 472 -49.58 32.11 -73.45
N PRO A 473 -49.93 32.77 -74.57
CA PRO A 473 -50.16 32.11 -75.84
C PRO A 473 -48.83 31.65 -76.45
N VAL A 474 -48.54 30.36 -76.36
CA VAL A 474 -47.34 29.71 -76.92
C VAL A 474 -47.63 29.14 -78.30
N GLN A 475 -46.77 29.44 -79.28
CA GLN A 475 -46.84 28.97 -80.67
C GLN A 475 -46.18 27.60 -80.86
N THR A 476 -45.03 27.38 -80.22
CA THR A 476 -44.26 26.16 -80.41
C THR A 476 -43.70 25.73 -79.06
N TRP A 477 -43.78 24.43 -78.78
CA TRP A 477 -43.22 23.80 -77.60
C TRP A 477 -42.13 22.82 -78.01
N LEU A 478 -40.91 23.03 -77.55
CA LEU A 478 -39.82 22.09 -77.73
C LEU A 478 -39.46 21.47 -76.38
N HIS A 479 -39.20 20.16 -76.35
CA HIS A 479 -38.64 19.47 -75.20
C HIS A 479 -37.39 18.70 -75.55
N ALA A 480 -36.53 18.56 -74.56
CA ALA A 480 -35.59 17.47 -74.49
C ALA A 480 -35.64 16.92 -73.07
N GLY A 481 -35.66 15.59 -72.98
CA GLY A 481 -35.64 14.88 -71.71
C GLY A 481 -34.37 14.04 -71.59
N SER A 482 -33.62 14.23 -70.52
CA SER A 482 -32.69 13.19 -70.06
C SER A 482 -32.68 13.14 -68.54
N ASN A 483 -32.69 11.92 -68.00
CA ASN A 483 -32.66 11.65 -66.56
C ASN A 483 -33.70 12.45 -65.76
N GLY A 484 -34.89 12.59 -66.36
CA GLY A 484 -36.07 13.18 -65.73
C GLY A 484 -36.15 14.72 -65.75
N TYR A 485 -35.13 15.47 -66.19
CA TYR A 485 -35.30 16.92 -66.40
C TYR A 485 -35.96 17.18 -67.75
N ALA A 486 -36.87 18.16 -67.81
CA ALA A 486 -37.48 18.61 -69.04
C ALA A 486 -37.15 20.09 -69.28
N VAL A 487 -36.49 20.39 -70.39
CA VAL A 487 -36.30 21.77 -70.83
C VAL A 487 -37.39 22.09 -71.84
N VAL A 488 -38.26 23.02 -71.50
CA VAL A 488 -39.39 23.44 -72.32
C VAL A 488 -39.10 24.83 -72.88
N GLU A 489 -38.92 24.93 -74.19
CA GLU A 489 -38.80 26.20 -74.88
C GLU A 489 -40.16 26.60 -75.47
N TRP A 490 -40.51 27.88 -75.30
CA TRP A 490 -41.76 28.43 -75.81
C TRP A 490 -41.51 29.73 -76.57
N GLN A 491 -42.26 29.91 -77.66
CA GLN A 491 -42.27 31.14 -78.44
C GLN A 491 -43.68 31.75 -78.39
N GLY A 492 -43.81 32.97 -77.89
CA GLY A 492 -45.07 33.70 -77.82
C GLY A 492 -45.40 34.50 -79.07
N ARG A 493 -46.68 34.83 -79.26
CA ARG A 493 -47.20 35.56 -80.45
C ARG A 493 -46.56 36.94 -80.71
N LEU A 494 -45.94 37.56 -79.69
CA LEU A 494 -45.30 38.89 -79.79
C LEU A 494 -43.76 38.82 -79.87
N GLY A 495 -43.20 37.67 -80.25
CA GLY A 495 -41.75 37.49 -80.34
C GLY A 495 -41.03 37.37 -78.99
N ALA A 496 -41.78 37.37 -77.89
CA ALA A 496 -41.25 36.93 -76.59
C ALA A 496 -40.99 35.43 -76.68
N TRP A 497 -39.82 35.00 -76.23
CA TRP A 497 -39.50 33.58 -76.14
C TRP A 497 -38.92 33.31 -74.77
N GLY A 498 -39.03 32.09 -74.29
CA GLY A 498 -38.53 31.75 -72.98
C GLY A 498 -38.32 30.27 -72.83
N ARG A 499 -37.67 29.92 -71.74
CA ARG A 499 -37.33 28.55 -71.42
C ARG A 499 -37.63 28.27 -69.97
N ILE A 500 -38.21 27.11 -69.73
CA ILE A 500 -38.50 26.60 -68.39
C ILE A 500 -37.82 25.25 -68.27
N THR A 501 -37.03 25.09 -67.23
CA THR A 501 -36.44 23.81 -66.86
C THR A 501 -37.27 23.22 -65.73
N LEU A 502 -37.76 22.00 -65.90
CA LEU A 502 -38.57 21.29 -64.93
C LEU A 502 -37.79 20.12 -64.33
N THR A 503 -38.02 19.85 -63.04
CA THR A 503 -37.57 18.62 -62.36
C THR A 503 -38.35 17.40 -62.88
N PRO A 504 -37.93 16.16 -62.56
CA PRO A 504 -38.71 14.95 -62.85
C PRO A 504 -40.11 14.95 -62.24
N ALA A 505 -40.33 15.72 -61.17
CA ALA A 505 -41.63 15.87 -60.52
C ALA A 505 -42.49 16.98 -61.15
N GLY A 506 -41.98 17.69 -62.17
CA GLY A 506 -42.67 18.80 -62.84
C GLY A 506 -42.52 20.15 -62.16
N GLU A 507 -41.61 20.29 -61.19
CA GLU A 507 -41.37 21.55 -60.47
C GLU A 507 -40.44 22.48 -61.25
N GLU A 508 -40.67 23.79 -61.20
CA GLU A 508 -39.84 24.80 -61.86
C GLU A 508 -38.45 24.88 -61.20
N LEU A 509 -37.42 24.56 -61.96
CA LEU A 509 -36.01 24.63 -61.53
C LEU A 509 -35.37 25.96 -61.94
N SER A 510 -35.63 26.38 -63.17
CA SER A 510 -35.22 27.68 -63.70
C SER A 510 -36.19 28.14 -64.77
N SER A 511 -36.42 29.45 -64.87
CA SER A 511 -37.06 30.04 -66.03
C SER A 511 -36.33 31.29 -66.50
N CYS A 512 -36.08 31.33 -67.80
CA CYS A 512 -35.52 32.49 -68.47
C CYS A 512 -36.54 33.00 -69.48
N ARG A 513 -36.79 34.31 -69.50
CA ARG A 513 -37.66 34.95 -70.48
C ARG A 513 -36.83 35.97 -71.25
N TYR A 514 -36.89 35.91 -72.56
CA TYR A 514 -36.10 36.72 -73.48
C TYR A 514 -37.03 37.53 -74.40
N GLY A 515 -36.61 38.76 -74.70
CA GLY A 515 -37.36 39.73 -75.52
C GLY A 515 -37.59 41.08 -74.84
N ALA A 516 -37.77 42.14 -75.62
CA ALA A 516 -37.83 43.53 -75.14
C ALA A 516 -38.92 43.79 -74.09
N ILE A 517 -40.04 43.06 -74.14
CA ILE A 517 -41.14 43.15 -73.17
C ILE A 517 -40.88 42.26 -71.93
N ALA A 518 -40.08 41.21 -72.07
CA ALA A 518 -39.76 40.28 -70.97
C ALA A 518 -38.80 40.91 -69.94
N ALA A 519 -37.89 41.78 -70.38
CA ALA A 519 -37.02 42.56 -69.48
C ALA A 519 -37.85 43.42 -68.51
N LEU A 520 -38.93 44.03 -68.99
CA LEU A 520 -39.87 44.81 -68.19
C LEU A 520 -40.59 43.94 -67.14
N PHE A 521 -40.97 42.72 -67.50
CA PHE A 521 -41.65 41.79 -66.59
C PHE A 521 -40.75 41.21 -65.50
N GLN A 522 -39.45 41.01 -65.75
CA GLN A 522 -38.53 40.56 -64.70
C GLN A 522 -38.24 41.65 -63.66
N GLU A 523 -38.13 42.92 -64.06
CA GLU A 523 -38.03 44.03 -63.11
C GLU A 523 -39.27 44.15 -62.21
N VAL A 524 -40.48 44.02 -62.78
CA VAL A 524 -41.74 44.12 -62.03
C VAL A 524 -41.91 42.95 -61.04
N ARG A 525 -41.53 41.72 -61.40
CA ARG A 525 -41.65 40.56 -60.49
C ARG A 525 -40.62 40.60 -59.35
N GLY A 526 -39.42 41.15 -59.59
CA GLY A 526 -38.41 41.38 -58.56
C GLY A 526 -38.75 42.50 -57.57
N LEU A 527 -39.65 43.40 -57.95
CA LEU A 527 -40.24 44.43 -57.08
C LEU A 527 -41.40 43.93 -56.22
N ILE A 528 -42.07 42.84 -56.63
CA ILE A 528 -43.21 42.25 -55.88
C ILE A 528 -42.76 41.19 -54.87
N ARG A 529 -41.58 40.57 -55.06
CA ARG A 529 -41.02 39.56 -54.15
C ARG A 529 -40.07 40.12 -53.08
N ARG A 530 -39.59 41.36 -53.24
CA ARG A 530 -38.99 42.16 -52.16
C ARG A 530 -40.11 42.88 -51.43
#